data_AF-A0A4Y2RQT2-F1
#
_entry.id   AF-A0A4Y2RQT2-F1
#
_cell.length_a   1.000
_cell.length_b   1.000
_cell.length_c   1.000
_cell.angle_alpha   90.00
_cell.angle_beta   90.00
_cell.angle_gamma   90.00
#
_symmetry.space_group_name_H-M   'P 1'
#
loop_
_entity.id
_entity.type
_entity.pdbx_description
1 polymer ?
#
loop_
_entity_poly.entity_id
_entity_poly.type
_entity_poly.pdbx_seq_one_letter_code
_entity_poly.pdbx_strand_id
1 'polypeptide(L)'
;MKGKGHRRLSRLVKQNRRQTVAQLTAQYNAGPSASVWEHTVQRTVLDMGLCSRRPTRVPLLTKSHRQLRLQWARKHRDWTMDEWKRVAWSDESRFLIHHVDGRVKVRRLPGEQLLPSCTEGHTQAGGGCIMLWGTFSWAVL
;
A
#
# COMPACT_ATOMS: atom_id res chain seq x y z
N MET A 1 1.51 18.29 23.00
CA MET A 1 2.89 18.59 22.55
C MET A 1 2.90 19.97 21.86
N LYS A 2 4.03 20.69 21.81
CA LYS A 2 4.16 21.98 21.08
C LYS A 2 4.94 21.80 19.76
N GLY A 3 4.97 22.81 18.89
CA GLY A 3 5.38 22.72 17.47
C GLY A 3 6.70 22.01 17.14
N LYS A 4 7.73 22.04 18.00
CA LYS A 4 8.98 21.25 17.79
C LYS A 4 8.75 19.75 17.99
N GLY A 5 8.00 19.37 19.01
CA GLY A 5 7.62 17.96 19.28
C GLY A 5 6.70 17.40 18.20
N HIS A 6 5.79 18.21 17.67
CA HIS A 6 4.92 17.83 16.55
C HIS A 6 5.71 17.47 15.29
N ARG A 7 6.66 18.33 14.88
CA ARG A 7 7.51 18.08 13.70
C ARG A 7 8.37 16.83 13.86
N ARG A 8 8.95 16.62 15.06
CA ARG A 8 9.74 15.43 15.37
C ARG A 8 8.90 14.16 15.28
N LEU A 9 7.73 14.13 15.90
CA LEU A 9 6.84 12.98 15.89
C LEU A 9 6.33 12.67 14.48
N SER A 10 5.96 13.69 13.70
CA SER A 10 5.56 13.51 12.29
C SER A 10 6.67 12.86 11.46
N ARG A 11 7.93 13.26 11.67
CA ARG A 11 9.09 12.66 10.98
C ARG A 11 9.29 11.20 11.35
N LEU A 12 9.19 10.85 12.63
CA LEU A 12 9.30 9.46 13.12
C LEU A 12 8.22 8.57 12.48
N VAL A 13 6.96 9.02 12.47
CA VAL A 13 5.87 8.27 11.83
C VAL A 13 6.12 8.08 10.33
N LYS A 14 6.62 9.11 9.63
CA LYS A 14 6.87 9.03 8.19
C LYS A 14 8.09 8.16 7.82
N GLN A 15 9.08 8.02 8.70
CA GLN A 15 10.23 7.12 8.52
C GLN A 15 9.81 5.66 8.52
N ASN A 16 8.92 5.26 9.44
CA ASN A 16 8.34 3.92 9.44
C ASN A 16 6.86 3.97 9.82
N ARG A 17 6.02 4.00 8.78
CA ARG A 17 4.57 4.14 8.90
C ARG A 17 3.88 2.91 9.51
N ARG A 18 4.59 1.79 9.70
CA ARG A 18 4.07 0.54 10.28
C ARG A 18 4.22 0.46 11.81
N GLN A 19 4.88 1.45 12.44
CA GLN A 19 5.16 1.41 13.87
C GLN A 19 3.90 1.56 14.74
N THR A 20 3.91 0.82 15.86
CA THR A 20 2.90 0.94 16.92
C THR A 20 3.09 2.23 17.71
N VAL A 21 2.08 2.64 18.48
CA VAL A 21 2.20 3.83 19.36
C VAL A 21 3.31 3.61 20.38
N ALA A 22 3.42 2.41 20.96
CA ALA A 22 4.47 2.05 21.91
C ALA A 22 5.88 2.23 21.31
N GLN A 23 6.10 1.72 20.09
CA GLN A 23 7.38 1.87 19.39
C GLN A 23 7.72 3.33 19.09
N LEU A 24 6.72 4.11 18.64
CA LEU A 24 6.88 5.55 18.40
C LEU A 24 7.19 6.30 19.70
N THR A 25 6.59 5.90 20.82
CA THR A 25 6.79 6.51 22.13
C THR A 25 8.19 6.22 22.65
N ALA A 26 8.64 4.97 22.58
CA ALA A 26 10.01 4.59 22.94
C ALA A 26 11.04 5.38 22.11
N GLN A 27 10.86 5.49 20.80
CA GLN A 27 11.76 6.25 19.93
C GLN A 27 11.73 7.76 20.19
N TYR A 28 10.56 8.30 20.53
CA TYR A 28 10.45 9.69 20.91
C TYR A 28 11.18 9.97 22.23
N ASN A 29 11.04 9.09 23.21
CA ASN A 29 11.63 9.22 24.54
C ASN A 29 13.13 8.93 24.57
N ALA A 30 13.67 8.22 23.58
CA ALA A 30 15.11 8.00 23.42
C ALA A 30 15.92 9.28 23.05
N GLY A 31 15.24 10.40 22.80
CA GLY A 31 15.91 11.67 22.50
C GLY A 31 16.04 12.58 23.73
N PRO A 32 16.73 13.72 23.62
CA PRO A 32 16.98 14.66 24.72
C PRO A 32 15.73 15.44 25.18
N SER A 33 14.54 15.02 24.76
CA SER A 33 13.27 15.68 25.09
C SER A 33 12.65 15.07 26.34
N ALA A 34 11.78 15.82 27.02
CA ALA A 34 10.96 15.27 28.09
C ALA A 34 10.19 14.02 27.63
N SER A 35 10.18 13.00 28.49
CA SER A 35 9.44 11.76 28.26
C SER A 35 7.95 12.05 28.11
N VAL A 36 7.31 11.40 27.13
CA VAL A 36 5.88 11.49 26.89
C VAL A 36 5.22 10.14 27.06
N TRP A 37 3.98 10.17 27.54
CA TRP A 37 3.11 9.00 27.64
C TRP A 37 2.59 8.57 26.27
N GLU A 38 2.35 7.27 26.09
CA GLU A 38 1.80 6.71 24.84
C GLU A 38 0.48 7.38 24.44
N HIS A 39 -0.40 7.62 25.41
CA HIS A 39 -1.68 8.28 25.16
C HIS A 39 -1.51 9.69 24.55
N THR A 40 -0.47 10.41 24.97
CA THR A 40 -0.15 11.74 24.41
C THR A 40 0.32 11.63 22.96
N VAL A 41 1.17 10.62 22.68
CA VAL A 41 1.64 10.32 21.31
C VAL A 41 0.46 9.94 20.41
N GLN A 42 -0.44 9.06 20.88
CA GLN A 42 -1.60 8.64 20.12
C GLN A 42 -2.52 9.81 19.75
N ARG A 43 -2.91 10.65 20.72
CA ARG A 43 -3.75 11.83 20.45
C ARG A 43 -3.08 12.77 19.46
N THR A 44 -1.81 13.07 19.68
CA THR A 44 -1.05 13.98 18.81
C THR A 44 -0.94 13.45 17.37
N VAL A 45 -0.73 12.14 17.18
CA VAL A 45 -0.69 11.52 15.85
C VAL A 45 -2.06 11.58 15.15
N LEU A 46 -3.16 11.41 15.90
CA LEU A 46 -4.51 11.53 15.36
C LEU A 46 -4.86 12.98 15.01
N ASP A 47 -4.48 13.95 15.85
CA ASP A 47 -4.67 15.39 15.59
C ASP A 47 -3.93 15.84 14.31
N MET A 48 -2.82 15.17 13.97
CA MET A 48 -2.11 15.39 12.70
C MET A 48 -2.79 14.74 11.49
N GLY A 49 -3.88 13.98 11.68
CA GLY A 49 -4.57 13.23 10.63
C GLY A 49 -3.90 11.91 10.22
N LEU A 50 -2.86 11.47 10.92
CA LEU A 50 -2.09 10.25 10.62
C LEU A 50 -2.82 9.00 11.15
N CYS A 51 -3.94 8.69 10.52
CA CYS A 51 -4.80 7.58 10.91
C CYS A 51 -4.21 6.22 10.53
N SER A 52 -4.46 5.22 11.37
CA SER A 52 -4.10 3.82 11.11
C SER A 52 -5.07 3.21 10.08
N ARG A 53 -4.54 2.80 8.92
CA ARG A 53 -5.30 2.28 7.77
C ARG A 53 -4.66 1.01 7.21
N ARG A 54 -5.41 0.20 6.46
CA ARG A 54 -4.85 -0.93 5.71
C ARG A 54 -3.96 -0.40 4.57
N PRO A 55 -2.76 -0.95 4.36
CA PRO A 55 -1.95 -0.64 3.18
C PRO A 55 -2.73 -0.91 1.90
N THR A 56 -2.49 -0.11 0.86
CA THR A 56 -3.06 -0.42 -0.45
C THR A 56 -2.27 -1.56 -1.07
N ARG A 57 -2.96 -2.65 -1.44
CA ARG A 57 -2.33 -3.76 -2.14
C ARG A 57 -2.08 -3.37 -3.58
N VAL A 58 -0.81 -3.38 -3.99
CA VAL A 58 -0.41 -3.05 -5.36
C VAL A 58 0.66 -4.03 -5.82
N PRO A 59 0.74 -4.35 -7.12
CA PRO A 59 1.90 -5.04 -7.66
C PRO A 59 3.14 -4.18 -7.44
N LEU A 60 4.21 -4.78 -6.92
CA LEU A 60 5.49 -4.11 -6.78
C LEU A 60 6.13 -3.96 -8.16
N LEU A 61 6.09 -2.75 -8.71
CA LEU A 61 6.65 -2.45 -10.02
C LEU A 61 8.05 -1.84 -9.87
N THR A 62 9.03 -2.46 -10.51
CA THR A 62 10.37 -1.91 -10.71
C THR A 62 10.30 -0.68 -11.62
N LYS A 63 11.40 0.09 -11.69
CA LYS A 63 11.49 1.26 -12.57
C LYS A 63 11.29 0.88 -14.05
N SER A 64 11.87 -0.26 -14.46
CA SER A 64 11.72 -0.81 -15.81
C SER A 64 10.27 -1.24 -16.10
N HIS A 65 9.60 -1.92 -15.16
CA HIS A 65 8.18 -2.28 -15.33
C HIS A 65 7.30 -1.05 -15.55
N ARG A 66 7.54 0.04 -14.82
CA ARG A 66 6.79 1.29 -14.98
C ARG A 66 7.01 1.90 -16.36
N GLN A 67 8.24 1.91 -16.84
CA GLN A 67 8.58 2.44 -18.16
C GLN A 67 7.94 1.63 -19.28
N LEU A 68 8.04 0.30 -19.23
CA LEU A 68 7.44 -0.58 -20.23
C LEU A 68 5.91 -0.47 -20.24
N ARG A 69 5.27 -0.41 -19.06
CA ARG A 69 3.82 -0.20 -18.96
C ARG A 69 3.39 1.14 -19.56
N LEU A 70 4.15 2.21 -19.30
CA LEU A 70 3.86 3.53 -19.87
C LEU A 70 4.03 3.54 -21.39
N GLN A 71 5.09 2.90 -21.92
CA GLN A 71 5.29 2.77 -23.36
C GLN A 71 4.17 1.98 -24.02
N TRP A 72 3.78 0.84 -23.42
CA TRP A 72 2.67 0.03 -23.90
C TRP A 72 1.36 0.84 -23.93
N ALA A 73 1.03 1.53 -22.83
CA ALA A 73 -0.17 2.36 -22.75
C ALA A 73 -0.18 3.49 -23.79
N ARG A 74 0.97 4.13 -24.03
CA ARG A 74 1.09 5.17 -25.08
C ARG A 74 0.92 4.60 -26.48
N LYS A 75 1.51 3.43 -26.76
CA LYS A 75 1.42 2.77 -28.07
C LYS A 75 -0.01 2.37 -28.44
N HIS A 76 -0.80 1.98 -27.44
CA HIS A 76 -2.17 1.48 -27.63
C HIS A 76 -3.23 2.49 -27.19
N ARG A 77 -2.85 3.75 -26.90
CA ARG A 77 -3.76 4.79 -26.40
C ARG A 77 -4.89 5.09 -27.38
N ASP A 78 -4.54 5.11 -28.65
CA ASP A 78 -5.43 5.55 -29.74
C ASP A 78 -6.02 4.34 -30.50
N TRP A 79 -5.93 3.13 -29.91
CA TRP A 79 -6.56 1.93 -30.46
C TRP A 79 -8.09 2.07 -30.50
N THR A 80 -8.64 1.72 -31.65
CA THR A 80 -10.07 1.67 -31.91
C THR A 80 -10.73 0.48 -31.21
N MET A 81 -12.05 0.54 -31.06
CA MET A 81 -12.81 -0.59 -30.50
C MET A 81 -12.58 -1.87 -31.30
N ASP A 82 -12.54 -1.82 -32.63
CA ASP A 82 -12.36 -3.02 -33.45
C ASP A 82 -10.96 -3.64 -33.33
N GLU A 83 -9.93 -2.85 -32.97
CA GLU A 83 -8.62 -3.37 -32.59
C GLU A 83 -8.68 -4.08 -31.23
N TRP A 84 -9.36 -3.49 -30.24
CA TRP A 84 -9.57 -4.14 -28.94
C TRP A 84 -10.35 -5.45 -29.04
N LYS A 85 -11.35 -5.53 -29.94
CA LYS A 85 -12.15 -6.76 -30.14
C LYS A 85 -11.33 -7.94 -30.62
N ARG A 86 -10.18 -7.71 -31.25
CA ARG A 86 -9.27 -8.76 -31.76
C ARG A 86 -8.36 -9.32 -30.68
N VAL A 87 -8.35 -8.74 -29.49
CA VAL A 87 -7.51 -9.18 -28.37
C VAL A 87 -8.23 -10.29 -27.59
N ALA A 88 -7.57 -11.44 -27.47
CA ALA A 88 -7.91 -12.46 -26.49
C ALA A 88 -7.04 -12.26 -25.24
N TRP A 89 -7.68 -12.26 -24.08
CA TRP A 89 -7.04 -12.09 -22.77
C TRP A 89 -7.01 -13.43 -22.07
N SER A 90 -5.83 -13.86 -21.63
CA SER A 90 -5.67 -15.03 -20.77
C SER A 90 -4.97 -14.63 -19.49
N ASP A 91 -5.40 -15.21 -18.37
CA ASP A 91 -4.71 -15.04 -17.09
C ASP A 91 -4.89 -16.27 -16.20
N GLU A 92 -4.02 -16.39 -15.20
CA GLU A 92 -4.12 -17.37 -14.14
C GLU A 92 -4.49 -16.67 -12.83
N SER A 93 -5.65 -17.03 -12.27
CA SER A 93 -6.12 -16.49 -11.01
C SER A 93 -6.04 -17.54 -9.91
N ARG A 94 -5.43 -17.15 -8.78
CA ARG A 94 -5.36 -17.96 -7.57
C ARG A 94 -6.48 -17.57 -6.61
N PHE A 95 -7.32 -18.54 -6.25
CA PHE A 95 -8.36 -18.41 -5.23
C PHE A 95 -7.88 -19.07 -3.93
N LEU A 96 -7.84 -18.30 -2.84
CA LEU A 96 -7.40 -18.78 -1.54
C LEU A 96 -8.57 -19.43 -0.80
N ILE A 97 -8.38 -20.65 -0.29
CA ILE A 97 -9.39 -21.37 0.49
C ILE A 97 -9.50 -20.78 1.91
N HIS A 98 -8.38 -20.29 2.45
CA HIS A 98 -8.35 -19.59 3.73
C HIS A 98 -7.87 -18.15 3.54
N HIS A 99 -8.65 -17.19 4.02
CA HIS A 99 -8.23 -15.79 4.03
C HIS A 99 -7.12 -15.61 5.07
N VAL A 100 -5.89 -15.33 4.62
CA VAL A 100 -4.85 -14.84 5.53
C VAL A 100 -5.18 -13.39 5.85
N ASP A 101 -5.75 -13.16 7.03
CA ASP A 101 -6.13 -11.82 7.48
C ASP A 101 -4.85 -11.00 7.76
N GLY A 102 -4.51 -10.13 6.80
CA GLY A 102 -3.36 -9.25 6.85
C GLY A 102 -3.58 -8.14 7.88
N ARG A 103 -3.18 -8.39 9.14
CA ARG A 103 -3.22 -7.42 10.24
C ARG A 103 -2.22 -6.26 10.10
N VAL A 104 -1.60 -6.07 8.95
CA VAL A 104 -0.68 -4.95 8.70
C VAL A 104 -1.49 -3.66 8.57
N LYS A 105 -1.10 -2.64 9.34
CA LYS A 105 -1.64 -1.28 9.24
C LYS A 105 -0.50 -0.28 9.03
N VAL A 106 -0.79 0.78 8.29
CA VAL A 106 0.10 1.93 8.07
C VAL A 106 -0.58 3.21 8.54
N ARG A 107 0.20 4.12 9.11
CA ARG A 107 -0.26 5.47 9.48
C ARG A 107 -0.05 6.41 8.29
N ARG A 108 -1.16 6.96 7.76
CA ARG A 108 -1.12 7.82 6.57
C ARG A 108 -2.18 8.91 6.61
N LEU A 109 -1.88 10.01 5.93
CA LEU A 109 -2.84 11.07 5.62
C LEU A 109 -3.76 10.62 4.46
N PRO A 110 -4.92 11.28 4.30
CA PRO A 110 -5.67 11.23 3.04
C PRO A 110 -4.76 11.59 1.84
N GLY A 111 -4.91 10.89 0.72
CA GLY A 111 -4.08 11.09 -0.50
C GLY A 111 -2.74 10.34 -0.53
N GLU A 112 -2.20 9.92 0.61
CA GLU A 112 -0.89 9.21 0.67
C GLU A 112 -0.99 7.70 0.35
N GLN A 113 -2.12 7.24 -0.18
CA GLN A 113 -2.47 5.82 -0.29
C GLN A 113 -1.51 5.03 -1.20
N LEU A 114 -0.99 5.69 -2.24
CA LEU A 114 -0.11 5.09 -3.25
C LEU A 114 1.38 5.35 -3.00
N LEU A 115 1.74 5.97 -1.86
CA LEU A 115 3.14 6.09 -1.49
C LEU A 115 3.74 4.70 -1.26
N PRO A 116 5.00 4.44 -1.68
CA PRO A 116 5.64 3.13 -1.48
C PRO A 116 5.62 2.63 -0.03
N SER A 117 5.72 3.55 0.94
CA SER A 117 5.66 3.24 2.38
C SER A 117 4.24 2.99 2.92
N CYS A 118 3.21 3.23 2.12
CA CYS A 118 1.79 3.00 2.42
C CYS A 118 1.17 1.86 1.61
N THR A 119 1.95 1.27 0.71
CA THR A 119 1.56 0.13 -0.11
C THR A 119 2.14 -1.17 0.41
N GLU A 120 1.51 -2.28 0.06
CA GLU A 120 2.02 -3.62 0.33
C GLU A 120 1.96 -4.45 -0.95
N GLY A 121 3.04 -5.18 -1.22
CA GLY A 121 3.06 -6.13 -2.33
C GLY A 121 2.10 -7.27 -2.09
N HIS A 122 1.60 -7.86 -3.17
CA HIS A 122 0.94 -9.15 -3.08
C HIS A 122 2.00 -10.21 -2.74
N THR A 123 2.08 -10.61 -1.47
CA THR A 123 2.87 -11.78 -1.07
C THR A 123 1.99 -13.03 -1.21
N GLN A 124 2.46 -14.02 -1.95
CA GLN A 124 1.81 -15.32 -2.08
C GLN A 124 1.98 -16.07 -0.76
N ALA A 125 0.94 -16.13 0.09
CA ALA A 125 1.00 -16.87 1.35
C ALA A 125 0.60 -18.35 1.16
N GLY A 126 1.28 -19.24 1.89
CA GLY A 126 1.16 -20.72 1.80
C GLY A 126 -0.05 -21.29 2.55
N GLY A 127 -1.25 -20.96 2.09
CA GLY A 127 -2.47 -21.72 2.39
C GLY A 127 -2.99 -22.39 1.12
N GLY A 128 -3.69 -23.51 1.27
CA GLY A 128 -4.31 -24.24 0.15
C GLY A 128 -5.05 -23.28 -0.80
N CYS A 129 -4.85 -23.47 -2.10
CA CYS A 129 -5.40 -22.60 -3.12
C CYS A 129 -5.82 -23.38 -4.36
N ILE A 130 -6.81 -22.84 -5.05
CA ILE A 130 -7.23 -23.31 -6.35
C ILE A 130 -6.65 -22.33 -7.38
N MET A 131 -5.92 -22.85 -8.35
CA MET A 131 -5.45 -22.11 -9.51
C MET A 131 -6.45 -22.33 -10.65
N LEU A 132 -6.97 -21.25 -11.22
CA LEU A 132 -7.83 -21.30 -12.40
C LEU A 132 -7.12 -20.56 -13.53
N TRP A 133 -6.96 -21.23 -14.66
CA TRP A 133 -6.60 -20.60 -15.91
C TRP A 133 -7.88 -20.29 -16.69
N GLY A 134 -7.94 -19.11 -17.30
CA GLY A 134 -9.07 -18.73 -18.14
C GLY A 134 -8.63 -17.85 -19.29
N THR A 135 -9.41 -17.89 -20.36
CA THR A 135 -9.30 -16.98 -21.50
C THR A 135 -10.66 -16.39 -21.81
N PHE A 136 -10.68 -15.12 -22.23
CA PHE A 136 -11.88 -14.46 -22.72
C PHE A 136 -11.51 -13.47 -23.82
N SER A 137 -12.44 -13.23 -24.73
CA SER A 137 -12.30 -12.25 -25.79
C SER A 137 -13.61 -11.49 -25.97
N TRP A 138 -13.60 -10.45 -26.80
CA TRP A 138 -14.83 -9.74 -27.13
C TRP A 138 -15.81 -10.58 -27.95
N ALA A 139 -15.29 -11.46 -28.81
CA ALA A 139 -16.13 -12.39 -29.56
C ALA A 139 -16.70 -13.43 -28.58
N VAL A 140 -18.03 -13.52 -28.54
CA VAL A 140 -18.72 -14.65 -27.92
C VAL A 140 -18.39 -15.86 -28.79
N LEU A 141 -17.79 -16.89 -28.18
CA LEU A 141 -17.54 -18.19 -28.83
C LEU A 141 -18.85 -18.84 -29.26
#